data_AF-A0AAV6YJF2-F1
#
_entry.id   AF-A0AAV6YJF2-F1
#
_cell.length_a   1.000
_cell.length_b   1.000
_cell.length_c   1.000
_cell.angle_alpha   90.00
_cell.angle_beta   90.00
_cell.angle_gamma   90.00
#
_symmetry.space_group_name_H-M   'P 1'
#
loop_
_entity.id
_entity.type
_entity.pdbx_description
1 polymer ?
#
loop_
_entity_poly.entity_id
_entity_poly.type
_entity_poly.pdbx_seq_one_letter_code
_entity_poly.pdbx_strand_id
1 'polypeptide(L)'
;KQVRKIIRVCKGILEYLTVAEVVESMEDLVTYTKNLGPGMTKMAKMIDERQQELTHQEHRIMLVNSMNTVKDLLPVLISAMKIFVTTKNSRSQGIEEALKNRNFTVEKMSTEINEIIRVLQLTSWDEDAWASKVRDALVVIDFILPFSPLQEYSAHI
;
A
#
# COMPACT_ATOMS: atom_id res chain seq x y z
N LYS A 1 -9.71 9.08 4.81
CA LYS A 1 -9.63 8.58 3.41
C LYS A 1 -9.09 7.15 3.40
N GLN A 2 -9.79 6.24 2.73
CA GLN A 2 -9.51 4.81 2.64
C GLN A 2 -8.10 4.51 2.10
N VAL A 3 -7.68 5.20 1.03
CA VAL A 3 -6.34 5.07 0.43
C VAL A 3 -5.20 5.33 1.43
N ARG A 4 -5.32 6.37 2.27
CA ARG A 4 -4.30 6.66 3.31
C ARG A 4 -4.16 5.52 4.33
N LYS A 5 -5.23 4.76 4.60
CA LYS A 5 -5.19 3.59 5.49
C LYS A 5 -4.44 2.43 4.85
N ILE A 6 -4.66 2.20 3.55
CA ILE A 6 -3.95 1.16 2.78
C ILE A 6 -2.45 1.46 2.73
N ILE A 7 -2.08 2.69 2.37
CA ILE A 7 -0.66 3.12 2.29
C ILE A 7 0.04 2.94 3.64
N ARG A 8 -0.62 3.23 4.76
CA ARG A 8 -0.04 2.99 6.11
C ARG A 8 0.26 1.51 6.34
N VAL A 9 -0.62 0.61 5.91
CA VAL A 9 -0.37 -0.83 6.01
C VAL A 9 0.82 -1.22 5.12
N CYS A 10 0.87 -0.76 3.87
CA CYS A 10 2.00 -1.05 2.98
C CYS A 10 3.35 -0.57 3.56
N LYS A 11 3.39 0.63 4.14
CA LYS A 11 4.59 1.16 4.80
C LYS A 11 4.98 0.33 6.03
N GLY A 12 4.01 -0.10 6.84
CA GLY A 12 4.29 -0.99 7.97
C GLY A 12 4.89 -2.34 7.52
N ILE A 13 4.48 -2.87 6.37
CA ILE A 13 5.11 -4.07 5.79
C ILE A 13 6.52 -3.78 5.29
N LEU A 14 6.76 -2.65 4.62
CA LEU A 14 8.11 -2.24 4.21
C LEU A 14 9.06 -2.11 5.41
N GLU A 15 8.60 -1.49 6.49
CA GLU A 15 9.35 -1.40 7.75
C GLU A 15 9.59 -2.78 8.37
N TYR A 16 8.61 -3.69 8.31
CA TYR A 16 8.79 -5.04 8.82
C TYR A 16 9.75 -5.90 7.96
N LEU A 17 9.81 -5.65 6.65
CA LEU A 17 10.74 -6.35 5.75
C LEU A 17 12.22 -6.05 6.08
N THR A 18 12.53 -4.88 6.65
CA THR A 18 13.92 -4.57 7.05
C THR A 18 14.37 -5.48 8.21
N VAL A 19 13.44 -5.92 9.07
CA VAL A 19 13.73 -6.86 10.17
C VAL A 19 14.27 -8.20 9.64
N ALA A 20 14.02 -8.56 8.38
CA ALA A 20 14.59 -9.76 7.77
C ALA A 20 16.14 -9.78 7.81
N GLU A 21 16.79 -8.60 7.87
CA GLU A 21 18.25 -8.51 7.88
C GLU A 21 18.87 -9.01 9.19
N VAL A 22 18.17 -8.82 10.31
CA VAL A 22 18.61 -9.18 11.68
C VAL A 22 18.13 -10.55 12.13
N VAL A 23 17.40 -11.29 11.29
CA VAL A 23 16.97 -12.66 11.60
C VAL A 23 18.15 -13.62 11.44
N GLU A 24 18.63 -14.17 12.55
CA GLU A 24 19.81 -15.04 12.58
C GLU A 24 19.53 -16.45 13.11
N SER A 25 18.38 -16.70 13.73
CA SER A 25 17.99 -18.00 14.26
C SER A 25 16.69 -18.55 13.68
N MET A 26 16.43 -19.85 13.87
CA MET A 26 15.18 -20.48 13.42
C MET A 26 13.98 -19.98 14.23
N GLU A 27 14.19 -19.68 15.52
CA GLU A 27 13.17 -19.13 16.41
C GLU A 27 12.74 -17.73 15.95
N ASP A 28 13.71 -16.89 15.58
CA ASP A 28 13.46 -15.55 15.00
C ASP A 28 12.70 -15.67 13.67
N LEU A 29 13.07 -16.63 12.82
CA LEU A 29 12.38 -16.85 11.54
C LEU A 29 10.91 -17.27 11.73
N VAL A 30 10.64 -18.14 12.70
CA VAL A 30 9.26 -18.55 13.04
C VAL A 30 8.47 -17.34 13.52
N THR A 31 9.04 -16.53 14.39
CA THR A 31 8.41 -15.29 14.90
C THR A 31 8.16 -14.28 13.79
N TYR A 32 9.15 -14.07 12.93
CA TYR A 32 9.06 -13.22 11.74
C TYR A 32 7.90 -13.63 10.84
N THR A 33 7.78 -14.93 10.54
CA THR A 33 6.71 -15.46 9.68
C THR A 33 5.32 -15.28 10.32
N LYS A 34 5.20 -15.53 11.63
CA LYS A 34 3.95 -15.37 12.39
C LYS A 34 3.46 -13.91 12.41
N ASN A 35 4.37 -12.96 12.43
CA ASN A 35 4.05 -11.53 12.47
C ASN A 35 3.81 -10.95 11.07
N LEU A 36 4.61 -11.36 10.07
CA LEU A 36 4.49 -10.88 8.69
C LEU A 36 3.22 -11.43 8.01
N GLY A 37 2.88 -12.70 8.23
CA GLY A 37 1.75 -13.37 7.59
C GLY A 37 0.42 -12.60 7.70
N PRO A 38 -0.07 -12.28 8.91
CA PRO A 38 -1.29 -11.50 9.08
C PRO A 38 -1.23 -10.11 8.44
N GLY A 39 -0.07 -9.45 8.47
CA GLY A 39 0.16 -8.16 7.81
C GLY A 39 0.00 -8.26 6.29
N MET A 40 0.58 -9.30 5.69
CA MET A 40 0.47 -9.62 4.27
C MET A 40 -0.96 -9.95 3.85
N THR A 41 -1.67 -10.78 4.61
CA THR A 41 -3.09 -11.09 4.35
C THR A 41 -3.96 -9.83 4.41
N LYS A 42 -3.72 -8.98 5.42
CA LYS A 42 -4.45 -7.71 5.58
C LYS A 42 -4.20 -6.78 4.41
N MET A 43 -2.94 -6.62 3.98
CA MET A 43 -2.58 -5.81 2.82
C MET A 43 -3.25 -6.33 1.54
N ALA A 44 -3.19 -7.64 1.30
CA ALA A 44 -3.81 -8.26 0.13
C ALA A 44 -5.33 -8.02 0.09
N LYS A 45 -6.03 -8.19 1.22
CA LYS A 45 -7.47 -7.94 1.32
C LYS A 45 -7.81 -6.47 1.03
N MET A 46 -7.06 -5.53 1.61
CA MET A 46 -7.32 -4.11 1.41
C MET A 46 -7.07 -3.65 -0.03
N ILE A 47 -6.11 -4.26 -0.73
CA ILE A 47 -5.86 -4.00 -2.16
C ILE A 47 -6.95 -4.62 -3.03
N ASP A 48 -7.41 -5.83 -2.70
CA ASP A 48 -8.49 -6.48 -3.43
C ASP A 48 -9.82 -5.71 -3.32
N GLU A 49 -10.16 -5.24 -2.12
CA GLU A 49 -11.32 -4.35 -1.93
C GLU A 49 -11.16 -3.06 -2.74
N ARG A 50 -9.95 -2.46 -2.72
CA ARG A 50 -9.71 -1.19 -3.42
C ARG A 50 -9.78 -1.33 -4.93
N GLN A 51 -9.19 -2.38 -5.52
CA GLN A 51 -9.20 -2.53 -6.97
C GLN A 51 -10.63 -2.66 -7.52
N GLN A 52 -11.56 -3.30 -6.79
CA GLN A 52 -12.96 -3.44 -7.20
C GLN A 52 -13.68 -2.09 -7.34
N GLU A 53 -13.29 -1.09 -6.53
CA GLU A 53 -13.84 0.26 -6.56
C GLU A 53 -13.27 1.12 -7.70
N LEU A 54 -12.14 0.73 -8.30
CA LEU A 54 -11.49 1.54 -9.33
C LEU A 54 -12.19 1.39 -10.67
N THR A 55 -12.51 2.52 -11.30
CA THR A 55 -13.08 2.58 -12.66
C THR A 55 -12.04 2.26 -13.73
N HIS A 56 -10.82 2.78 -13.57
CA HIS A 56 -9.69 2.59 -14.50
C HIS A 56 -9.12 1.17 -14.42
N GLN A 57 -9.31 0.40 -15.50
CA GLN A 57 -8.87 -1.00 -15.57
C GLN A 57 -7.36 -1.17 -15.45
N GLU A 58 -6.57 -0.26 -16.03
CA GLU A 58 -5.11 -0.32 -15.95
C GLU A 58 -4.62 -0.31 -14.50
N HIS A 59 -5.17 0.57 -13.66
CA HIS A 59 -4.80 0.64 -12.24
C HIS A 59 -5.19 -0.63 -11.47
N ARG A 60 -6.33 -1.26 -11.80
CA ARG A 60 -6.71 -2.56 -11.22
C ARG A 60 -5.67 -3.63 -11.54
N ILE A 61 -5.30 -3.74 -12.81
CA ILE A 61 -4.33 -4.74 -13.29
C ILE A 61 -2.97 -4.53 -12.61
N MET A 62 -2.50 -3.28 -12.52
CA MET A 62 -1.23 -2.98 -11.85
C MET A 62 -1.23 -3.37 -10.37
N LEU A 63 -2.30 -3.02 -9.63
CA LEU A 63 -2.42 -3.39 -8.21
C LEU A 63 -2.47 -4.91 -8.01
N VAL A 64 -3.24 -5.63 -8.83
CA VAL A 64 -3.38 -7.08 -8.74
C VAL A 64 -2.06 -7.78 -9.07
N ASN A 65 -1.38 -7.36 -10.14
CA ASN A 65 -0.12 -7.96 -10.57
C ASN A 65 1.00 -7.77 -9.56
N SER A 66 1.18 -6.54 -9.05
CA SER A 66 2.18 -6.29 -8.00
C SER A 66 1.86 -7.05 -6.72
N MET A 67 0.58 -7.07 -6.29
CA MET A 67 0.20 -7.83 -5.10
C MET A 67 0.40 -9.35 -5.26
N ASN A 68 0.13 -9.91 -6.44
CA ASN A 68 0.39 -11.33 -6.71
C ASN A 68 1.89 -11.63 -6.67
N THR A 69 2.72 -10.76 -7.24
CA THR A 69 4.18 -10.89 -7.16
C THR A 69 4.65 -10.90 -5.71
N VAL A 70 4.15 -10.01 -4.84
CA VAL A 70 4.52 -10.02 -3.42
C VAL A 70 4.04 -11.31 -2.72
N LYS A 71 2.85 -11.84 -3.06
CA LYS A 71 2.37 -13.12 -2.51
C LYS A 71 3.29 -14.29 -2.90
N ASP A 72 3.74 -14.31 -4.15
CA ASP A 72 4.60 -15.37 -4.68
C ASP A 72 6.03 -15.28 -4.11
N LEU A 73 6.50 -14.06 -3.81
CA LEU A 73 7.81 -13.83 -3.19
C LEU A 73 7.84 -14.16 -1.69
N LEU A 74 6.71 -14.14 -0.99
CA LEU A 74 6.66 -14.45 0.44
C LEU A 74 7.22 -15.85 0.78
N PRO A 75 6.79 -16.97 0.17
CA PRO A 75 7.38 -18.28 0.42
C PRO A 75 8.85 -18.36 -0.03
N VAL A 76 9.24 -17.62 -1.07
CA VAL A 76 10.63 -17.53 -1.52
C VAL A 76 11.51 -16.86 -0.47
N LEU A 77 11.03 -15.77 0.15
CA LEU A 77 11.73 -15.07 1.22
C LEU A 77 11.91 -15.98 2.44
N ILE A 78 10.85 -16.68 2.86
CA ILE A 78 10.91 -17.62 3.98
C ILE A 78 11.95 -18.72 3.70
N SER A 79 11.97 -19.26 2.47
CA SER A 79 12.96 -20.25 2.05
C SER A 79 14.38 -19.70 2.08
N ALA A 80 14.60 -18.50 1.51
CA ALA A 80 15.91 -17.84 1.49
C ALA A 80 16.45 -17.58 2.90
N MET A 81 15.59 -17.11 3.82
CA MET A 81 15.95 -16.91 5.23
C MET A 81 16.26 -18.23 5.94
N LYS A 82 15.49 -19.29 5.67
CA LYS A 82 15.73 -20.62 6.22
C LYS A 82 17.10 -21.17 5.79
N ILE A 83 17.44 -21.02 4.52
CA ILE A 83 18.75 -21.39 3.97
C ILE A 83 19.84 -20.58 4.67
N PHE A 84 19.69 -19.25 4.76
CA PHE A 84 20.66 -18.37 5.44
C PHE A 84 20.95 -18.81 6.89
N VAL A 85 19.90 -19.00 7.70
CA VAL A 85 20.03 -19.43 9.10
C VAL A 85 20.72 -20.79 9.19
N THR A 86 20.37 -21.74 8.32
CA THR A 86 20.95 -23.09 8.33
C THR A 86 22.43 -23.06 7.97
N THR A 87 22.78 -22.36 6.89
CA THR A 87 24.15 -22.17 6.39
C THR A 87 25.03 -21.41 7.40
N LYS A 88 24.46 -20.44 8.12
CA LYS A 88 25.14 -19.72 9.21
C LYS A 88 25.48 -20.65 10.37
N ASN A 89 24.53 -21.46 10.81
CA ASN A 89 24.69 -22.38 11.94
C ASN A 89 25.70 -23.51 11.63
N SER A 90 25.73 -24.00 10.39
CA SER A 90 26.68 -25.03 9.96
C SER A 90 28.08 -24.49 9.64
N ARG A 91 28.30 -23.17 9.65
CA ARG A 91 29.52 -22.49 9.16
C ARG A 91 29.94 -22.97 7.76
N SER A 92 28.96 -23.30 6.91
CA SER A 92 29.25 -23.81 5.57
C SER A 92 29.69 -22.69 4.62
N GLN A 93 30.51 -23.06 3.63
CA GLN A 93 30.78 -22.20 2.48
C GLN A 93 29.45 -21.89 1.77
N GLY A 94 29.15 -20.61 1.50
CA GLY A 94 27.89 -20.19 0.87
C GLY A 94 27.02 -19.23 1.68
N ILE A 95 27.47 -18.77 2.87
CA ILE A 95 26.71 -17.80 3.69
C ILE A 95 26.45 -16.48 2.95
N GLU A 96 27.42 -16.04 2.15
CA GLU A 96 27.33 -14.80 1.37
C GLU A 96 26.28 -14.90 0.27
N GLU A 97 26.20 -16.04 -0.42
CA GLU A 97 25.20 -16.29 -1.46
C GLU A 97 23.79 -16.39 -0.86
N ALA A 98 23.65 -17.09 0.27
CA ALA A 98 22.39 -17.17 1.00
C ALA A 98 21.91 -15.78 1.45
N LEU A 99 22.83 -14.93 1.94
CA LEU A 99 22.54 -13.55 2.32
C LEU A 99 22.13 -12.69 1.11
N LYS A 100 22.84 -12.80 -0.02
CA LYS A 100 22.48 -12.11 -1.27
C LYS A 100 21.09 -12.51 -1.75
N ASN A 101 20.75 -13.81 -1.73
CA ASN A 101 19.44 -14.29 -2.15
C ASN A 101 18.30 -13.76 -1.26
N ARG A 102 18.51 -13.73 0.06
CA ARG A 102 17.57 -13.12 1.01
C ARG A 102 17.36 -11.63 0.68
N ASN A 103 18.45 -10.87 0.56
CA ASN A 103 18.40 -9.43 0.33
C ASN A 103 17.75 -9.09 -1.02
N PHE A 104 18.07 -9.84 -2.08
CA PHE A 104 17.45 -9.70 -3.40
C PHE A 104 15.93 -9.90 -3.32
N THR A 105 15.48 -10.92 -2.57
CA THR A 105 14.04 -11.17 -2.42
C THR A 105 13.34 -10.04 -1.66
N VAL A 106 13.96 -9.53 -0.59
CA VAL A 106 13.45 -8.37 0.17
C VAL A 106 13.36 -7.12 -0.70
N GLU A 107 14.39 -6.83 -1.50
CA GLU A 107 14.44 -5.67 -2.39
C GLU A 107 13.34 -5.75 -3.47
N LYS A 108 13.18 -6.94 -4.08
CA LYS A 108 12.13 -7.17 -5.07
C LYS A 108 10.73 -7.02 -4.47
N MET A 109 10.49 -7.58 -3.29
CA MET A 109 9.21 -7.38 -2.57
C MET A 109 8.97 -5.90 -2.25
N SER A 110 10.01 -5.20 -1.80
CA SER A 110 9.91 -3.78 -1.46
C SER A 110 9.61 -2.92 -2.69
N THR A 111 10.17 -3.28 -3.84
CA THR A 111 9.90 -2.61 -5.13
C THR A 111 8.42 -2.75 -5.50
N GLU A 112 7.87 -3.95 -5.43
CA GLU A 112 6.45 -4.19 -5.74
C GLU A 112 5.51 -3.48 -4.75
N ILE A 113 5.86 -3.42 -3.45
CA ILE A 113 5.06 -2.70 -2.47
C ILE A 113 5.10 -1.18 -2.72
N ASN A 114 6.25 -0.64 -3.14
CA ASN A 114 6.35 0.76 -3.53
C ASN A 114 5.54 1.06 -4.80
N GLU A 115 5.49 0.13 -5.75
CA GLU A 115 4.65 0.26 -6.94
C GLU A 115 3.16 0.29 -6.57
N ILE A 116 2.72 -0.57 -5.65
CA ILE A 116 1.35 -0.53 -5.09
C ILE A 116 1.06 0.84 -4.49
N ILE A 117 1.97 1.38 -3.66
CA ILE A 117 1.79 2.72 -3.06
C ILE A 117 1.66 3.79 -4.14
N ARG A 118 2.50 3.74 -5.18
CA ARG A 118 2.47 4.69 -6.30
C ARG A 118 1.13 4.65 -7.03
N VAL A 119 0.65 3.46 -7.39
CA VAL A 119 -0.65 3.29 -8.08
C VAL A 119 -1.81 3.75 -7.20
N LEU A 120 -1.80 3.41 -5.91
CA LEU A 120 -2.80 3.89 -4.95
C LEU A 120 -2.85 5.42 -4.89
N GLN A 121 -1.69 6.08 -4.94
CA GLN A 121 -1.63 7.54 -4.96
C GLN A 121 -2.19 8.12 -6.25
N LEU A 122 -1.90 7.55 -7.43
CA LEU A 122 -2.48 7.98 -8.70
C LEU A 122 -4.02 8.00 -8.66
N THR A 123 -4.62 6.96 -8.07
CA THR A 123 -6.09 6.87 -7.95
C THR A 123 -6.70 7.81 -6.91
N SER A 124 -5.89 8.50 -6.10
CA SER A 124 -6.37 9.46 -5.10
C SER A 124 -6.49 10.88 -5.63
N TRP A 125 -5.81 11.22 -6.73
CA TRP A 125 -5.82 12.54 -7.34
C TRP A 125 -7.09 12.82 -8.16
N ASP A 126 -7.71 11.76 -8.70
CA ASP A 126 -8.86 11.89 -9.61
C ASP A 126 -10.15 12.35 -8.88
N GLU A 127 -10.29 12.03 -7.58
CA GLU A 127 -11.43 12.52 -6.79
C GLU A 127 -11.24 13.96 -6.27
N ASP A 128 -10.01 14.35 -5.94
CA ASP A 128 -9.74 15.68 -5.35
C ASP A 128 -9.68 16.80 -6.41
N ALA A 129 -9.23 16.50 -7.63
CA ALA A 129 -9.17 17.47 -8.72
C ALA A 129 -10.57 17.89 -9.21
N TRP A 130 -11.52 16.95 -9.29
CA TRP A 130 -12.92 17.26 -9.58
C TRP A 130 -13.60 17.99 -8.41
N ALA A 131 -13.39 17.53 -7.17
CA ALA A 131 -13.97 18.17 -5.99
C ALA A 131 -13.45 19.61 -5.77
N SER A 132 -12.21 19.91 -6.14
CA SER A 132 -11.70 21.30 -6.13
C SER A 132 -12.38 22.14 -7.21
N LYS A 133 -12.42 21.66 -8.46
CA LYS A 133 -13.07 22.39 -9.57
C LYS A 133 -14.55 22.65 -9.33
N VAL A 134 -15.27 21.69 -8.73
CA VAL A 134 -16.70 21.84 -8.40
C VAL A 134 -16.90 22.82 -7.22
N ARG A 135 -16.04 22.79 -6.20
CA ARG A 135 -16.10 23.78 -5.11
C ARG A 135 -15.79 25.18 -5.61
N ASP A 136 -14.76 25.33 -6.44
CA ASP A 136 -14.40 26.62 -7.02
C ASP A 136 -15.53 27.15 -7.92
N ALA A 137 -16.19 26.27 -8.69
CA ALA A 137 -17.38 26.63 -9.48
C ALA A 137 -18.61 27.00 -8.62
N LEU A 138 -18.82 26.33 -7.48
CA LEU A 138 -19.93 26.62 -6.56
C LEU A 138 -19.74 27.98 -5.88
N VAL A 139 -18.52 28.32 -5.47
CA VAL A 139 -18.20 29.64 -4.88
C VAL A 139 -18.41 30.78 -5.89
N VAL A 140 -18.19 30.53 -7.19
CA VAL A 140 -18.47 31.51 -8.25
C VAL A 140 -19.97 31.74 -8.43
N ILE A 141 -20.83 30.72 -8.22
CA ILE A 141 -22.29 30.89 -8.28
C ILE A 141 -22.80 31.75 -7.10
N ASP A 142 -22.26 31.54 -5.90
CA ASP A 142 -22.61 32.35 -4.72
C ASP A 142 -22.18 33.82 -4.85
N PHE A 143 -21.18 34.13 -5.69
CA PHE A 143 -20.71 35.51 -5.93
C PHE A 143 -21.45 36.22 -7.08
N ILE A 144 -22.16 35.49 -7.96
CA ILE A 144 -22.86 36.04 -9.13
C ILE A 144 -24.37 36.29 -8.86
N LEU A 145 -24.93 35.77 -7.77
CA LEU A 145 -26.30 36.07 -7.35
C LEU A 145 -26.34 36.88 -6.04
N PRO A 146 -26.10 38.21 -6.07
CA PRO A 146 -26.45 39.05 -4.93
C PRO A 146 -27.98 39.18 -4.90
N PHE A 147 -28.59 38.72 -3.82
CA PHE A 147 -29.84 39.26 -3.24
C PHE A 147 -31.00 39.62 -4.19
N SER A 148 -32.13 38.91 -4.07
CA SER A 148 -33.45 39.49 -4.33
C SER A 148 -34.29 39.42 -3.04
N PRO A 149 -34.60 40.56 -2.40
CA PRO A 149 -35.42 40.60 -1.19
C PRO A 149 -36.89 40.63 -1.57
N LEU A 150 -37.66 39.62 -1.16
CA LEU A 150 -39.12 39.71 -1.08
C LEU A 150 -39.54 39.37 0.34
N GLN A 151 -39.28 40.29 1.27
CA GLN A 151 -39.77 40.20 2.65
C GLN A 151 -40.31 41.53 3.22
N GLU A 152 -40.64 42.53 2.40
CA GLU A 152 -41.34 43.72 2.88
C GLU A 152 -42.41 44.17 1.88
N TYR A 153 -43.63 43.63 2.02
CA TYR A 153 -44.86 44.29 1.57
C TYR A 153 -46.02 43.81 2.45
N SER A 154 -46.00 44.22 3.73
CA SER A 154 -47.20 44.22 4.58
C SER A 154 -47.02 45.21 5.73
N ALA A 155 -47.07 46.50 5.39
CA ALA A 155 -47.43 47.58 6.30
C ALA A 155 -47.79 48.83 5.46
N HIS A 156 -49.01 49.35 5.67
CA HIS A 156 -49.70 50.40 4.91
C HIS A 156 -50.31 49.86 3.60
N ILE A 157 -51.61 49.55 3.54
CA ILE A 157 -52.79 50.39 3.79
C ILE A 157 -53.87 49.57 4.51
#